data_AF-A0AA43IRI4-F1
#
_entry.id   AF-A0AA43IRI4-F1
#
_cell.length_a   1.000
_cell.length_b   1.000
_cell.length_c   1.000
_cell.angle_alpha   90.00
_cell.angle_beta   90.00
_cell.angle_gamma   90.00
#
_symmetry.space_group_name_H-M   'P 1'
#
loop_
_entity.id
_entity.type
_entity.pdbx_description
1 polymer ?
#
loop_
_entity_poly.entity_id
_entity_poly.type
_entity_poly.pdbx_seq_one_letter_code
_entity_poly.pdbx_strand_id
1 'polypeptide(L)' 'MPVLRSIESKIEGLFEGVFGRAFRTSVQPIELARKLVKEMDAHRNVSVSQVYVPNEYTIYLSPNDRKQFAGYEES' A
#
# COMPACT_ATOMS: atom_id res chain seq x y z
N MET A 1 25.17 4.56 5.17
CA MET A 1 23.78 4.06 5.24
C MET A 1 23.18 4.04 3.83
N PRO A 2 23.25 2.93 3.07
CA PRO A 2 22.78 2.87 1.68
C PRO A 2 21.44 2.13 1.49
N VAL A 3 20.83 1.61 2.56
CA VAL A 3 19.69 0.67 2.47
C VAL A 3 18.41 1.32 1.95
N LEU A 4 18.20 2.62 2.20
CA LEU A 4 17.02 3.36 1.72
C LEU A 4 17.03 3.57 0.20
N ARG A 5 18.21 3.81 -0.39
CA ARG A 5 18.36 4.15 -1.81
C ARG A 5 18.14 2.95 -2.74
N SER A 6 18.39 1.73 -2.25
CA SER A 6 18.14 0.49 -2.99
C SER A 6 16.67 0.06 -2.99
N ILE A 7 15.89 0.48 -2.00
CA ILE A 7 14.42 0.27 -1.99
C ILE A 7 13.77 1.24 -2.96
N GLU A 8 14.23 2.50 -2.96
CA GLU A 8 13.76 3.57 -3.85
C GLU A 8 13.91 3.20 -5.33
N SER A 9 15.07 2.66 -5.72
CA SER A 9 15.35 2.28 -7.11
C SER A 9 14.65 0.98 -7.57
N LYS A 10 14.39 0.03 -6.66
CA LYS A 10 13.59 -1.18 -6.97
C LYS A 10 12.11 -0.87 -7.15
N ILE A 11 11.61 0.11 -6.40
CA ILE A 11 10.26 0.64 -6.56
C ILE A 11 10.19 1.33 -7.93
N GLU A 12 11.05 2.30 -8.21
CA GLU A 12 11.07 3.06 -9.48
C GLU A 12 11.08 2.15 -10.73
N GLY A 13 11.91 1.10 -10.75
CA GLY A 13 11.99 0.15 -11.87
C GLY A 13 10.75 -0.74 -12.08
N LEU A 14 9.91 -0.94 -11.06
CA LEU A 14 8.64 -1.65 -11.19
C LEU A 14 7.55 -0.73 -11.77
N PHE A 15 7.59 0.57 -11.45
CA PHE A 15 6.57 1.55 -11.84
C PHE A 15 6.62 1.99 -13.32
N GLU A 16 7.77 1.96 -13.99
CA GLU A 16 7.88 2.47 -15.37
C GLU A 16 7.38 1.50 -16.46
N GLY A 17 7.37 0.18 -16.22
CA GLY A 17 7.20 -0.80 -17.31
C GLY A 17 5.78 -1.29 -17.61
N VAL A 18 4.88 -1.29 -16.62
CA VAL A 18 3.65 -2.15 -16.68
C VAL A 18 2.34 -1.38 -16.47
N PHE A 19 2.36 -0.11 -16.04
CA PHE A 19 1.17 0.59 -15.52
C PHE A 19 0.37 1.42 -16.54
N GLY A 20 0.83 1.55 -17.78
CA GLY A 20 0.29 2.56 -18.71
C GLY A 20 -1.08 2.27 -19.34
N ARG A 21 -1.61 1.04 -19.29
CA ARG A 21 -2.77 0.66 -20.15
C ARG A 21 -3.96 -0.02 -19.46
N ALA A 22 -3.82 -0.55 -18.24
CA ALA A 22 -4.88 -1.29 -17.54
C ALA A 22 -5.54 -0.54 -16.35
N PHE A 23 -5.01 0.61 -15.93
CA PHE A 23 -5.30 1.23 -14.62
C PHE A 23 -6.23 2.46 -14.65
N ARG A 24 -6.98 2.71 -15.72
CA ARG A 24 -7.88 3.89 -15.79
C ARG A 24 -9.21 3.72 -15.02
N THR A 25 -9.57 2.51 -14.60
CA THR A 25 -10.89 2.25 -14.00
C THR A 25 -10.86 1.37 -12.74
N SER A 26 -9.68 0.89 -12.33
CA SER A 26 -9.51 0.02 -11.16
C SER A 26 -8.80 0.73 -10.02
N VAL A 27 -8.97 0.19 -8.80
CA VAL A 27 -8.35 0.75 -7.59
C VAL A 27 -6.82 0.66 -7.69
N GLN A 28 -6.13 1.78 -7.49
CA GLN A 28 -4.67 1.83 -7.60
C GLN A 28 -4.00 1.45 -6.27
N PRO A 29 -2.82 0.78 -6.29
CA PRO A 29 -2.09 0.44 -5.06
C PRO A 29 -1.79 1.64 -4.16
N ILE A 30 -1.48 2.79 -4.76
CA ILE A 30 -1.24 4.04 -4.02
C ILE A 30 -2.49 4.53 -3.26
N GLU A 31 -3.69 4.22 -3.77
CA GLU A 31 -4.94 4.57 -3.09
C GLU A 31 -5.16 3.69 -1.87
N LEU A 32 -4.82 2.39 -1.93
CA LEU A 32 -4.82 1.50 -0.77
C LEU A 32 -3.85 2.03 0.30
N ALA A 33 -2.61 2.35 -0.09
CA ALA A 33 -1.62 2.89 0.83
C ALA A 33 -2.09 4.18 1.50
N ARG A 34 -2.66 5.13 0.73
CA ARG A 34 -3.23 6.36 1.30
C ARG A 34 -4.39 6.10 2.24
N LYS A 35 -5.27 5.15 1.92
CA LYS A 35 -6.37 4.76 2.81
C LYS A 35 -5.85 4.12 4.10
N LEU A 36 -4.86 3.23 4.01
CA LEU A 36 -4.23 2.62 5.20
C LEU A 36 -3.61 3.66 6.13
N VAL A 37 -2.87 4.63 5.59
CA VAL A 37 -2.30 5.74 6.40
C VAL A 37 -3.41 6.51 7.10
N LYS A 38 -4.50 6.80 6.38
CA LYS A 38 -5.65 7.50 6.96
C LYS A 38 -6.32 6.69 8.08
N GLU A 39 -6.50 5.38 7.90
CA GLU A 39 -7.06 4.49 8.93
C GLU A 39 -6.15 4.33 10.15
N MET A 40 -4.83 4.23 9.91
CA MET A 40 -3.81 4.21 10.96
C MET A 40 -3.88 5.47 11.82
N ASP A 41 -3.94 6.65 11.19
CA ASP A 41 -4.05 7.93 11.90
C ASP A 41 -5.36 8.06 12.66
N ALA A 42 -6.47 7.57 12.08
CA ALA A 42 -7.79 7.61 12.72
C ALA A 42 -7.88 6.74 13.97
N HIS A 43 -7.17 5.60 13.99
CA HIS A 43 -7.16 4.66 15.11
C HIS A 43 -5.90 4.77 15.98
N ARG A 44 -5.16 5.87 15.84
CA ARG A 44 -4.02 6.18 16.68
C ARG A 44 -4.46 6.48 18.11
N ASN A 45 -3.85 5.80 19.08
CA ASN A 45 -4.07 6.04 20.50
C ASN A 45 -2.80 6.62 21.15
N VAL A 46 -2.93 7.79 21.80
CA VAL A 46 -1.81 8.46 22.47
C VAL A 46 -1.84 8.10 23.95
N SER A 47 -0.84 7.34 24.40
CA SER A 47 -0.62 7.05 25.83
C SER A 47 0.39 8.03 26.45
N VAL A 48 0.65 7.88 27.75
CA VAL A 48 1.61 8.71 28.50
C VAL A 48 3.03 8.58 27.96
N SER A 49 3.43 7.39 27.50
CA SER A 49 4.82 7.10 27.12
C SER A 49 5.01 6.85 25.62
N GLN A 50 3.94 6.48 24.91
CA GLN A 50 4.04 6.12 23.49
C GLN A 50 2.72 6.25 22.75
N VAL A 51 2.83 6.21 21.42
CA VAL A 51 1.70 6.23 20.50
C VAL A 51 1.50 4.82 19.94
N TYR A 52 0.29 4.31 20.07
CA TYR A 52 -0.11 3.02 19.51
C TYR A 52 -0.93 3.21 18.25
N VAL A 53 -0.73 2.33 17.27
CA VAL A 53 -1.49 2.24 16.02
C VAL A 53 -1.82 0.78 15.71
N PRO A 54 -2.86 0.50 14.91
CA PRO A 54 -3.13 -0.87 14.48
C PRO A 54 -1.97 -1.45 13.65
N ASN A 55 -1.67 -2.72 13.87
CA ASN A 55 -0.59 -3.47 13.22
C ASN A 55 -1.09 -4.38 12.08
N GLU A 56 -2.38 -4.72 12.08
CA GLU A 56 -3.00 -5.58 11.07
C GLU A 56 -4.21 -4.89 10.46
N TYR A 57 -4.32 -4.97 9.12
CA TYR A 57 -5.41 -4.37 8.36
C TYR A 57 -5.97 -5.39 7.38
N THR A 58 -7.28 -5.60 7.40
CA THR A 58 -7.98 -6.39 6.39
C THR A 58 -8.59 -5.46 5.35
N ILE A 59 -8.17 -5.59 4.09
CA ILE A 59 -8.68 -4.78 2.98
C ILE A 59 -9.68 -5.60 2.18
N TYR A 60 -10.90 -5.06 2.02
CA TYR A 60 -11.91 -5.63 1.16
C TYR A 60 -11.94 -4.91 -0.18
N LEU A 61 -11.82 -5.66 -1.26
CA LEU A 61 -11.86 -5.15 -2.64
C LEU A 61 -13.00 -5.81 -3.40
N SER A 62 -13.45 -5.16 -4.48
CA SER A 62 -14.36 -5.81 -5.43
C SER A 62 -13.66 -7.04 -6.05
N PRO A 63 -14.40 -8.07 -6.50
CA PRO A 63 -13.78 -9.24 -7.12
C PRO A 63 -12.92 -8.91 -8.35
N ASN A 64 -13.27 -7.86 -9.08
CA ASN A 64 -12.54 -7.42 -10.27
C ASN A 64 -11.22 -6.72 -9.92
N ASP A 65 -11.20 -5.92 -8.85
CA ASP A 65 -9.98 -5.31 -8.36
C ASP A 65 -9.09 -6.37 -7.72
N ARG A 66 -9.65 -7.27 -6.90
CA ARG A 66 -8.87 -8.34 -6.25
C ARG A 66 -8.09 -9.21 -7.23
N LYS A 67 -8.68 -9.55 -8.39
CA LYS A 67 -7.97 -10.30 -9.45
C LYS A 67 -6.70 -9.60 -9.94
N GLN A 68 -6.67 -8.27 -9.92
CA GLN A 68 -5.50 -7.48 -10.32
C GLN A 68 -4.44 -7.43 -9.22
N PHE A 69 -4.85 -7.55 -7.95
CA PHE A 69 -3.96 -7.58 -6.79
C PHE A 69 -3.42 -8.97 -6.46
N ALA A 70 -3.93 -10.03 -7.08
CA ALA A 70 -3.51 -11.41 -6.82
C ALA A 70 -1.98 -11.63 -6.92
N GLY A 71 -1.29 -10.91 -7.83
CA GLY A 71 0.17 -10.99 -7.96
C GLY A 71 0.98 -10.38 -6.81
N TYR A 72 0.33 -9.64 -5.91
CA TYR A 72 0.95 -9.00 -4.74
C TYR A 72 0.64 -9.74 -3.41
N GLU A 73 -0.29 -10.71 -3.39
CA GLU A 73 -0.70 -11.42 -2.16
C GLU A 73 0.32 -12.50 -1.72
N GLU A 74 1.30 -12.86 -2.56
CA GLU A 74 2.16 -14.05 -2.38
C GLU A 74 3.65 -13.75 -2.03
N SER A 75 3.98 -12.54 -1.56
CA SER A 75 5.36 -12.15 -1.18
C SER A 75 5.64 -12.12 0.31
#